data_AF-A0A176U4F2-F1
#
_entry.id   AF-A0A176U4F2-F1
#
_cell.length_a   1.000
_cell.length_b   1.000
_cell.length_c   1.000
_cell.angle_alpha   90.00
_cell.angle_beta   90.00
_cell.angle_gamma   90.00
#
_symmetry.space_group_name_H-M   'P 1'
#
loop_
_entity.id
_entity.type
_entity.pdbx_description
1 polymer ?
#
loop_
_entity_poly.entity_id
_entity_poly.type
_entity_poly.pdbx_seq_one_letter_code
_entity_poly.pdbx_strand_id
1 'polypeptide(L)'
;MYKYEEFDFNQIINNSNIDMDSPEALYAIACCYRDGKGVEKSEERYQEYLQEAIKNGMEVPAESDRLKNSDRTETKQCWEQASFATSGEIAECERQAENGNAEACLALYKFCMEIEDFDMANYYIQKVEANASSADTDLQQRIYITVAEWYKSDYASELALASYKRAVESGSIVACWNVCEYYEDEEDSEERREKLEYYRGKIEEYGSNEDIFRLAMTYKSENALIKAFSLLERLYGTISENAVLKAECLLEMMQLNPARYPAEQAVFVLWDASDKETVFKKLVEIYGNDPNQISEALLEALTPKQAVQLASWYLKHQDITVAQAWVDCAKEDPDGSVLNLKEKIKAIKEEEERQQRERERKLLEQQKKAAEEAERLRREREQQEKLRLQKQKEAEEAERLRKERELREKQKLLQQKKAEQERLLKERAQKEQEERQKEQERQAQIAMEKFFQGIILCILTVIWVIGVSKGFFSLSDTPFFIVIIIVLIAIFQFLQK
;
A
#
# COMPACT_ATOMS: atom_id res chain seq x y z
N MET A 1 76.38 -26.01 -41.40
CA MET A 1 77.18 -26.19 -40.17
C MET A 1 77.05 -24.89 -39.41
N TYR A 2 76.40 -24.94 -38.25
CA TYR A 2 76.04 -23.74 -37.50
C TYR A 2 77.25 -23.26 -36.68
N LYS A 3 77.36 -21.95 -36.49
CA LYS A 3 78.47 -21.35 -35.74
C LYS A 3 78.36 -21.79 -34.26
N TYR A 4 79.47 -22.24 -33.68
CA TYR A 4 79.58 -22.72 -32.28
C TYR A 4 78.90 -24.08 -31.95
N GLU A 5 78.43 -24.82 -32.96
CA GLU A 5 77.78 -26.14 -32.79
C GLU A 5 78.66 -27.21 -32.10
N GLU A 6 79.98 -27.04 -32.17
CA GLU A 6 80.97 -27.92 -31.55
C GLU A 6 81.29 -27.56 -30.09
N PHE A 7 80.84 -26.41 -29.60
CA PHE A 7 81.15 -25.92 -28.26
C PHE A 7 80.16 -26.49 -27.25
N ASP A 8 80.62 -26.74 -26.02
CA ASP A 8 79.72 -27.08 -24.90
C ASP A 8 79.17 -25.82 -24.20
N PHE A 9 78.12 -25.98 -23.39
CA PHE A 9 77.43 -24.85 -22.74
C PHE A 9 78.38 -23.94 -21.96
N ASN A 10 79.34 -24.53 -21.23
CA ASN A 10 80.30 -23.77 -20.42
C ASN A 10 81.33 -23.03 -21.29
N GLN A 11 81.70 -23.59 -22.44
CA GLN A 11 82.57 -22.94 -23.41
C GLN A 11 81.88 -21.77 -24.11
N ILE A 12 80.55 -21.82 -24.30
CA ILE A 12 79.77 -20.73 -24.89
C ILE A 12 79.64 -19.57 -23.89
N ILE A 13 79.15 -19.85 -22.67
CA ILE A 13 78.80 -18.80 -21.69
C ILE A 13 80.03 -18.09 -21.09
N ASN A 14 81.19 -18.75 -21.05
CA ASN A 14 82.40 -18.20 -20.44
C ASN A 14 83.38 -17.57 -21.45
N ASN A 15 83.05 -17.58 -22.75
CA ASN A 15 83.89 -17.00 -23.77
C ASN A 15 83.52 -15.54 -24.03
N SER A 16 84.33 -14.62 -23.52
CA SER A 16 84.11 -13.18 -23.62
C SER A 16 84.11 -12.61 -25.05
N ASN A 17 84.47 -13.42 -26.05
CA ASN A 17 84.41 -13.05 -27.47
C ASN A 17 83.11 -13.47 -28.17
N ILE A 18 82.20 -14.17 -27.48
CA ILE A 18 80.89 -14.58 -28.01
C ILE A 18 79.83 -13.60 -27.49
N ASP A 19 79.06 -13.03 -28.41
CA ASP A 19 77.87 -12.27 -28.07
C ASP A 19 76.72 -13.25 -27.76
N MET A 20 76.34 -13.33 -26.49
CA MET A 20 75.38 -14.31 -25.97
C MET A 20 73.97 -14.09 -26.50
N ASP A 21 73.64 -12.88 -26.92
CA ASP A 21 72.32 -12.52 -27.46
C ASP A 21 72.28 -12.69 -28.99
N SER A 22 73.39 -13.09 -29.63
CA SER A 22 73.41 -13.35 -31.07
C SER A 22 72.57 -14.59 -31.43
N PRO A 23 71.84 -14.57 -32.56
CA PRO A 23 70.99 -15.69 -32.97
C PRO A 23 71.75 -17.02 -33.08
N GLU A 24 73.02 -17.00 -33.47
CA GLU A 24 73.86 -18.20 -33.54
C GLU A 24 74.28 -18.72 -32.15
N ALA A 25 74.55 -17.84 -31.18
CA ALA A 25 74.89 -18.24 -29.82
C ALA A 25 73.67 -18.83 -29.10
N LEU A 26 72.50 -18.19 -29.25
CA LEU A 26 71.23 -18.68 -28.70
C LEU A 26 70.88 -20.08 -29.25
N TYR A 27 71.06 -20.31 -30.55
CA TYR A 27 70.84 -21.62 -31.14
C TYR A 27 71.82 -22.69 -30.66
N ALA A 28 73.10 -22.33 -30.50
CA ALA A 28 74.09 -23.25 -29.97
C ALA A 28 73.77 -23.64 -28.51
N ILE A 29 73.34 -22.68 -27.68
CA ILE A 29 72.86 -22.92 -26.32
C ILE A 29 71.64 -23.85 -26.30
N ALA A 30 70.68 -23.63 -27.20
CA ALA A 30 69.55 -24.52 -27.37
C ALA A 30 70.04 -25.96 -27.65
N CYS A 31 70.94 -26.14 -28.62
CA CYS A 31 71.50 -27.45 -28.93
C CYS A 31 72.23 -28.08 -27.72
N CYS A 32 72.89 -27.30 -26.87
CA CYS A 32 73.49 -27.81 -25.64
C CYS A 32 72.45 -28.38 -24.66
N TYR A 33 71.30 -27.73 -24.49
CA TYR A 33 70.19 -28.25 -23.66
C TYR A 33 69.51 -29.48 -24.27
N ARG A 34 69.46 -29.59 -25.60
CA ARG A 34 68.97 -30.80 -26.29
C ARG A 34 69.92 -31.99 -26.11
N ASP A 35 71.21 -31.75 -26.35
CA ASP A 35 72.24 -32.79 -26.45
C ASP A 35 72.90 -33.09 -25.10
N GLY A 36 72.72 -32.22 -24.09
CA GLY A 36 73.32 -32.34 -22.76
C GLY A 36 74.81 -32.00 -22.74
N LYS A 37 75.26 -31.12 -23.65
CA LYS A 37 76.67 -30.76 -23.81
C LYS A 37 77.05 -29.70 -22.78
N GLY A 38 77.65 -30.12 -21.66
CA GLY A 38 78.12 -29.21 -20.61
C GLY A 38 77.02 -28.64 -19.70
N VAL A 39 75.76 -29.06 -19.91
CA VAL A 39 74.58 -28.69 -19.12
C VAL A 39 73.62 -29.89 -19.06
N GLU A 40 72.77 -29.95 -18.03
CA GLU A 40 71.71 -30.96 -17.94
C GLU A 40 70.70 -30.78 -19.07
N LYS A 41 70.23 -31.90 -19.63
CA LYS A 41 69.24 -31.88 -20.71
C LYS A 41 67.93 -31.27 -20.22
N SER A 42 67.38 -30.36 -21.00
CA SER A 42 66.07 -29.75 -20.72
C SER A 42 65.39 -29.39 -22.03
N GLU A 43 64.28 -30.06 -22.31
CA GLU A 43 63.47 -29.78 -23.49
C GLU A 43 62.85 -28.38 -23.41
N GLU A 44 62.39 -27.97 -22.22
CA GLU A 44 61.83 -26.65 -21.98
C GLU A 44 62.84 -25.54 -22.30
N ARG A 45 64.08 -25.65 -21.79
CA ARG A 45 65.14 -24.68 -22.10
C ARG A 45 65.58 -24.75 -23.56
N TYR A 46 65.62 -25.94 -24.15
CA TYR A 46 65.92 -26.08 -25.57
C TYR A 46 64.92 -25.27 -26.42
N GLN A 47 63.63 -25.41 -26.15
CA GLN A 47 62.58 -24.70 -26.89
C GLN A 47 62.63 -23.18 -26.64
N GLU A 48 62.87 -22.74 -25.39
CA GLU A 48 62.98 -21.32 -25.02
C GLU A 48 64.09 -20.62 -25.83
N TYR A 49 65.31 -21.16 -25.80
CA TYR A 49 66.45 -20.57 -26.51
C TYR A 49 66.33 -20.73 -28.04
N LEU A 50 65.70 -21.79 -28.53
CA LEU A 50 65.42 -21.96 -29.96
C LEU A 50 64.45 -20.89 -30.49
N GLN A 51 63.40 -20.58 -29.74
CA GLN A 51 62.44 -19.54 -30.11
C GLN A 51 63.07 -18.15 -30.10
N GLU A 52 63.88 -17.83 -29.08
CA GLU A 52 64.56 -16.53 -29.03
C GLU A 52 65.60 -16.41 -30.15
N ALA A 53 66.28 -17.50 -30.55
CA ALA A 53 67.17 -17.50 -31.71
C ALA A 53 66.42 -17.20 -33.02
N ILE A 54 65.27 -17.85 -33.26
CA ILE A 54 64.44 -17.63 -34.46
C ILE A 54 63.92 -16.19 -34.49
N LYS A 55 63.45 -15.67 -33.35
CA LYS A 55 63.00 -14.28 -33.21
C LYS A 55 64.10 -13.26 -33.51
N ASN A 56 65.35 -13.60 -33.22
CA ASN A 56 66.53 -12.81 -33.57
C ASN A 56 67.07 -13.09 -34.99
N GLY A 57 66.30 -13.80 -35.83
CA GLY A 57 66.57 -13.96 -37.26
C GLY A 57 67.35 -15.22 -37.65
N MET A 58 67.46 -16.22 -36.76
CA MET A 58 68.15 -17.47 -37.07
C MET A 58 67.26 -18.41 -37.91
N GLU A 59 67.76 -18.86 -39.07
CA GLU A 59 67.12 -19.92 -39.87
C GLU A 59 67.53 -21.32 -39.41
N VAL A 60 66.62 -22.00 -38.71
CA VAL A 60 66.82 -23.36 -38.17
C VAL A 60 66.28 -24.44 -39.12
N PRO A 61 66.79 -25.68 -39.06
CA PRO A 61 66.26 -26.78 -39.85
C PRO A 61 64.80 -27.06 -39.51
N ALA A 62 63.96 -27.34 -40.52
CA ALA A 62 62.53 -27.57 -40.36
C ALA A 62 62.17 -28.70 -39.36
N GLU A 63 63.09 -29.60 -39.05
CA GLU A 63 62.90 -30.68 -38.06
C GLU A 63 63.08 -30.19 -36.61
N SER A 64 63.87 -29.13 -36.39
CA SER A 64 64.01 -28.43 -35.12
C SER A 64 62.73 -27.66 -34.75
N ASP A 65 62.04 -27.16 -35.78
CA ASP A 65 60.74 -26.47 -35.69
C ASP A 65 59.55 -27.46 -35.52
N ARG A 66 59.78 -28.75 -35.78
CA ARG A 66 58.74 -29.81 -35.83
C ARG A 66 58.49 -30.55 -34.52
N LEU A 67 59.22 -30.26 -33.44
CA LEU A 67 58.92 -30.82 -32.12
C LEU A 67 57.60 -30.28 -31.51
N LYS A 68 56.90 -29.37 -32.19
CA LYS A 68 55.49 -29.00 -31.96
C LYS A 68 54.46 -30.12 -32.26
N ASN A 69 54.86 -31.32 -32.68
CA ASN A 69 53.92 -32.35 -33.12
C ASN A 69 53.63 -33.49 -32.13
N SER A 70 54.00 -33.37 -30.85
CA SER A 70 53.45 -34.24 -29.79
C SER A 70 52.48 -33.55 -28.82
N ASP A 71 52.29 -32.24 -28.95
CA ASP A 71 51.17 -31.51 -28.35
C ASP A 71 50.28 -30.97 -29.46
N ARG A 72 49.38 -31.82 -29.96
CA ARG A 72 48.17 -31.41 -30.69
C ARG A 72 47.11 -30.82 -29.75
N THR A 73 47.54 -30.34 -28.59
CA THR A 73 46.76 -29.91 -27.44
C THR A 73 47.23 -28.54 -26.97
N GLU A 74 47.28 -27.58 -27.90
CA GLU A 74 47.21 -26.12 -27.66
C GLU A 74 47.09 -25.49 -29.05
N THR A 75 45.95 -25.00 -29.52
CA THR A 75 44.98 -24.13 -28.85
C THR A 75 43.64 -24.38 -29.53
N LYS A 76 42.66 -24.97 -28.83
CA LYS A 76 41.27 -24.56 -29.07
C LYS A 76 41.21 -23.10 -28.62
N GLN A 77 41.54 -22.18 -29.51
CA GLN A 77 41.03 -20.83 -29.40
C GLN A 77 39.51 -21.04 -29.49
N CYS A 78 38.84 -21.07 -28.33
CA CYS A 78 37.41 -21.25 -28.27
C CYS A 78 36.80 -19.98 -28.85
N TRP A 79 36.62 -19.95 -30.18
CA TRP A 79 35.96 -18.83 -30.86
C TRP A 79 34.52 -18.62 -30.37
N GLU A 80 33.98 -19.55 -29.58
CA GLU A 80 32.73 -19.39 -28.85
C GLU A 80 32.66 -18.16 -27.94
N GLN A 81 33.81 -17.69 -27.43
CA GLN A 81 33.92 -16.49 -26.60
C GLN A 81 34.43 -15.28 -27.38
N ALA A 82 34.57 -15.37 -28.72
CA ALA A 82 35.28 -14.38 -29.51
C ALA A 82 34.50 -13.05 -29.58
N SER A 83 34.73 -12.19 -28.59
CA SER A 83 34.86 -10.77 -28.88
C SER A 83 36.11 -10.63 -29.73
N PHE A 84 35.94 -10.48 -31.05
CA PHE A 84 37.05 -10.23 -31.96
C PHE A 84 37.72 -8.92 -31.54
N ALA A 85 38.96 -9.00 -31.05
CA ALA A 85 39.70 -7.84 -30.55
C ALA A 85 40.42 -7.10 -31.69
N THR A 86 40.71 -7.80 -32.79
CA THR A 86 41.42 -7.23 -33.94
C THR A 86 40.85 -7.70 -35.28
N SER A 87 41.03 -6.90 -36.34
CA SER A 87 40.68 -7.29 -37.71
C SER A 87 41.49 -8.47 -38.25
N GLY A 88 42.67 -8.73 -37.69
CA GLY A 88 43.48 -9.91 -38.04
C GLY A 88 42.86 -11.22 -37.56
N GLU A 89 42.21 -11.23 -36.40
CA GLU A 89 41.51 -12.40 -35.85
C GLU A 89 40.27 -12.75 -36.68
N ILE A 90 39.54 -11.74 -37.15
CA ILE A 90 38.39 -11.93 -38.06
C ILE A 90 38.88 -12.58 -39.36
N ALA A 91 39.93 -12.04 -39.98
CA ALA A 91 40.47 -12.58 -41.25
C ALA A 91 41.03 -14.01 -41.10
N GLU A 92 41.59 -14.37 -39.94
CA GLU A 92 41.96 -15.75 -39.63
C GLU A 92 40.72 -16.65 -39.54
N CYS A 93 39.71 -16.22 -38.79
CA CYS A 93 38.48 -16.96 -38.61
C CYS A 93 37.75 -17.17 -39.95
N GLU A 94 37.67 -16.15 -40.80
CA GLU A 94 37.12 -16.22 -42.15
C GLU A 94 37.82 -17.30 -42.97
N ARG A 95 39.16 -17.34 -42.96
CA ARG A 95 39.92 -18.36 -43.69
C ARG A 95 39.68 -19.76 -43.17
N GLN A 96 39.54 -19.92 -41.86
CA GLN A 96 39.20 -21.22 -41.25
C GLN A 96 37.78 -21.64 -41.64
N ALA A 97 36.82 -20.71 -41.64
CA ALA A 97 35.47 -20.95 -42.11
C ALA A 97 35.44 -21.33 -43.61
N GLU A 98 36.25 -20.67 -44.46
CA GLU A 98 36.46 -21.08 -45.86
C GLU A 98 36.98 -22.51 -46.01
N ASN A 99 37.80 -22.97 -45.09
CA ASN A 99 38.32 -24.34 -45.07
C ASN A 99 37.36 -25.36 -44.41
N GLY A 100 36.12 -24.97 -44.09
CA GLY A 100 35.10 -25.85 -43.52
C GLY A 100 35.15 -26.00 -41.99
N ASN A 101 35.88 -25.13 -41.28
CA ASN A 101 35.88 -25.13 -39.83
C ASN A 101 34.52 -24.62 -39.29
N ALA A 102 33.73 -25.51 -38.69
CA ALA A 102 32.40 -25.18 -38.21
C ALA A 102 32.40 -24.28 -36.96
N GLU A 103 33.38 -24.42 -36.05
CA GLU A 103 33.51 -23.52 -34.88
C GLU A 103 33.80 -22.08 -35.33
N ALA A 104 34.63 -21.90 -36.37
CA ALA A 104 34.90 -20.60 -36.98
C ALA A 104 33.65 -20.00 -37.64
N CYS A 105 32.87 -20.81 -38.37
CA CYS A 105 31.59 -20.35 -38.93
C CYS A 105 30.60 -19.89 -37.85
N LEU A 106 30.47 -20.64 -36.75
CA LEU A 106 29.59 -20.24 -35.63
C LEU A 106 30.03 -18.94 -34.96
N ALA A 107 31.34 -18.72 -34.83
CA ALA A 107 31.88 -17.49 -34.25
C ALA A 107 31.65 -16.27 -35.15
N LEU A 108 31.89 -16.41 -36.45
CA LEU A 108 31.61 -15.35 -37.43
C LEU A 108 30.12 -15.05 -37.50
N TYR A 109 29.26 -16.08 -37.46
CA TYR A 109 27.81 -15.88 -37.35
C TYR A 109 27.44 -15.01 -36.13
N LYS A 110 27.93 -15.37 -34.93
CA LYS A 110 27.66 -14.59 -33.70
C LYS A 110 28.13 -13.14 -33.83
N PHE A 111 29.33 -12.93 -34.35
CA PHE A 111 29.85 -11.58 -34.58
C PHE A 111 29.01 -10.79 -35.58
N CYS A 112 28.62 -11.41 -36.71
CA CYS A 112 27.73 -10.79 -37.68
C CYS A 112 26.38 -10.42 -37.04
N MET A 113 25.84 -11.25 -36.14
CA MET A 113 24.64 -10.91 -35.36
C MET A 113 24.86 -9.70 -34.44
N GLU A 114 26.02 -9.58 -33.78
CA GLU A 114 26.34 -8.44 -32.90
C GLU A 114 26.49 -7.12 -33.66
N ILE A 115 27.06 -7.15 -34.87
CA ILE A 115 27.19 -5.97 -35.73
C ILE A 115 25.97 -5.75 -36.65
N GLU A 116 24.94 -6.58 -36.50
CA GLU A 116 23.69 -6.56 -37.29
C GLU A 116 23.91 -6.73 -38.81
N ASP A 117 24.96 -7.48 -39.21
CA ASP A 117 25.21 -7.89 -40.60
C ASP A 117 24.50 -9.22 -40.89
N PHE A 118 23.19 -9.13 -41.14
CA PHE A 118 22.34 -10.31 -41.35
C PHE A 118 22.67 -11.10 -42.64
N ASP A 119 23.19 -10.42 -43.67
CA ASP A 119 23.58 -11.07 -44.92
C ASP A 119 24.77 -12.01 -44.69
N MET A 120 25.80 -11.51 -43.98
CA MET A 120 26.96 -12.33 -43.60
C MET A 120 26.61 -13.36 -42.53
N ALA A 121 25.70 -13.05 -41.60
CA ALA A 121 25.20 -14.02 -40.63
C ALA A 121 24.56 -15.22 -41.35
N ASN A 122 23.65 -14.96 -42.30
CA ASN A 122 23.01 -16.01 -43.10
C ASN A 122 24.02 -16.82 -43.92
N TYR A 123 25.03 -16.15 -44.50
CA TYR A 123 26.12 -16.82 -45.21
C TYR A 123 26.83 -17.86 -44.33
N TYR A 124 27.24 -17.46 -43.12
CA TYR A 124 27.91 -18.38 -42.19
C TYR A 124 26.98 -19.46 -41.64
N ILE A 125 25.68 -19.19 -41.47
CA ILE A 125 24.67 -20.19 -41.10
C ILE A 125 24.55 -21.29 -42.17
N GLN A 126 24.37 -20.92 -43.44
CA GLN A 126 24.26 -21.90 -44.52
C GLN A 126 25.55 -22.71 -44.67
N LYS A 127 26.70 -22.04 -44.48
CA LYS A 127 28.02 -22.67 -44.56
C LYS A 127 28.29 -23.66 -43.43
N VAL A 128 27.91 -23.32 -42.21
CA VAL A 128 28.07 -24.22 -41.06
C VAL A 128 27.13 -25.42 -41.17
N GLU A 129 25.90 -25.22 -41.64
CA GLU A 129 24.93 -26.29 -41.87
C GLU A 129 25.45 -27.31 -42.89
N ALA A 130 26.03 -26.84 -44.00
CA ALA A 130 26.59 -27.71 -45.04
C ALA A 130 27.74 -28.61 -44.54
N ASN A 131 28.47 -28.17 -43.50
CA ASN A 131 29.59 -28.90 -42.92
C ASN A 131 29.20 -29.68 -41.64
N ALA A 132 27.96 -29.55 -41.17
CA ALA A 132 27.51 -30.10 -39.88
C ALA A 132 27.76 -31.61 -39.78
N SER A 133 27.45 -32.39 -40.82
CA SER A 133 27.59 -33.86 -40.79
C SER A 133 29.02 -34.36 -40.57
N SER A 134 30.04 -33.51 -40.76
CA SER A 134 31.45 -33.85 -40.53
C SER A 134 31.94 -33.52 -39.12
N ALA A 135 31.17 -32.76 -38.35
CA ALA A 135 31.49 -32.38 -36.98
C ALA A 135 31.27 -33.54 -35.99
N ASP A 136 31.87 -33.45 -34.80
CA ASP A 136 31.53 -34.34 -33.68
C ASP A 136 30.12 -34.05 -33.14
N THR A 137 29.58 -34.96 -32.34
CA THR A 137 28.19 -34.93 -31.87
C THR A 137 27.82 -33.64 -31.12
N ASP A 138 28.69 -33.13 -30.24
CA ASP A 138 28.40 -31.90 -29.47
C ASP A 138 28.32 -30.69 -30.40
N LEU A 139 29.30 -30.57 -31.29
CA LEU A 139 29.34 -29.51 -32.28
C LEU A 139 28.17 -29.62 -33.26
N GLN A 140 27.77 -30.82 -33.70
CA GLN A 140 26.57 -31.04 -34.51
C GLN A 140 25.30 -30.52 -33.83
N GLN A 141 25.09 -30.84 -32.55
CA GLN A 141 23.94 -30.36 -31.78
C GLN A 141 23.93 -28.83 -31.77
N ARG A 142 25.07 -28.20 -31.43
CA ARG A 142 25.22 -26.74 -31.40
C ARG A 142 24.95 -26.09 -32.74
N ILE A 143 25.47 -26.66 -33.83
CA ILE A 143 25.21 -26.16 -35.20
C ILE A 143 23.71 -26.19 -35.50
N TYR A 144 23.07 -27.35 -35.37
CA TYR A 144 21.66 -27.49 -35.75
C TYR A 144 20.71 -26.67 -34.86
N ILE A 145 21.01 -26.50 -33.57
CA ILE A 145 20.27 -25.56 -32.70
C ILE A 145 20.43 -24.12 -33.21
N THR A 146 21.67 -23.70 -33.49
CA THR A 146 21.94 -22.32 -33.96
C THR A 146 21.23 -22.04 -35.29
N VAL A 147 21.28 -22.98 -36.22
CA VAL A 147 20.57 -22.92 -37.51
C VAL A 147 19.05 -22.85 -37.29
N ALA A 148 18.51 -23.64 -36.35
CA ALA A 148 17.10 -23.60 -36.04
C ALA A 148 16.65 -22.26 -35.45
N GLU A 149 17.45 -21.68 -34.54
CA GLU A 149 17.18 -20.37 -33.93
C GLU A 149 17.19 -19.24 -34.96
N TRP A 150 18.13 -19.28 -35.91
CA TRP A 150 18.15 -18.36 -37.05
C TRP A 150 16.83 -18.41 -37.83
N TYR A 151 16.41 -19.61 -38.27
CA TYR A 151 15.16 -19.75 -39.03
C TYR A 151 13.89 -19.47 -38.21
N LYS A 152 13.92 -19.64 -36.87
CA LYS A 152 12.81 -19.28 -35.97
C LYS A 152 12.53 -17.77 -36.03
N SER A 153 13.58 -16.95 -36.21
CA SER A 153 13.45 -15.49 -36.29
C SER A 153 12.79 -14.98 -37.58
N ASP A 154 12.93 -15.72 -38.69
CA ASP A 154 12.43 -15.35 -40.02
C ASP A 154 11.02 -15.90 -40.33
N TYR A 155 10.29 -16.41 -39.33
CA TYR A 155 8.98 -17.10 -39.48
C TYR A 155 9.02 -18.37 -40.35
N ALA A 156 10.21 -18.90 -40.66
CA ALA A 156 10.40 -20.14 -41.41
C ALA A 156 10.28 -21.37 -40.48
N SER A 157 9.09 -21.56 -39.90
CA SER A 157 8.84 -22.53 -38.83
C SER A 157 9.20 -23.98 -39.20
N GLU A 158 9.02 -24.36 -40.47
CA GLU A 158 9.37 -25.69 -40.98
C GLU A 158 10.89 -25.94 -41.08
N LEU A 159 11.68 -24.92 -41.46
CA LEU A 159 13.15 -25.04 -41.54
C LEU A 159 13.77 -25.10 -40.14
N ALA A 160 13.22 -24.30 -39.21
CA ALA A 160 13.59 -24.37 -37.80
C ALA A 160 13.29 -25.76 -37.23
N LEU A 161 12.07 -26.27 -37.46
CA LEU A 161 11.68 -27.62 -37.03
C LEU A 161 12.57 -28.71 -37.63
N ALA A 162 12.88 -28.64 -38.93
CA ALA A 162 13.75 -29.61 -39.58
C ALA A 162 15.16 -29.62 -38.95
N SER A 163 15.69 -28.45 -38.62
CA SER A 163 17.00 -28.30 -37.98
C SER A 163 16.98 -28.82 -36.54
N TYR A 164 15.95 -28.50 -35.75
CA TYR A 164 15.79 -29.11 -34.42
C TYR A 164 15.67 -30.64 -34.49
N LYS A 165 14.95 -31.19 -35.47
CA LYS A 165 14.86 -32.65 -35.65
C LYS A 165 16.24 -33.28 -35.91
N ARG A 166 17.09 -32.64 -36.72
CA ARG A 166 18.48 -33.09 -36.91
C ARG A 166 19.30 -32.98 -35.62
N ALA A 167 19.10 -31.93 -34.83
CA ALA A 167 19.73 -31.82 -33.50
C ALA A 167 19.28 -32.95 -32.56
N VAL A 168 18.01 -33.36 -32.60
CA VAL A 168 17.50 -34.52 -31.85
C VAL A 168 18.18 -35.81 -32.29
N GLU A 169 18.39 -36.02 -33.60
CA GLU A 169 19.11 -37.19 -34.12
C GLU A 169 20.56 -37.24 -33.62
N SER A 170 21.18 -36.09 -33.36
CA SER A 170 22.48 -35.99 -32.70
C SER A 170 22.43 -36.09 -31.15
N GLY A 171 21.26 -36.31 -30.56
CA GLY A 171 21.09 -36.52 -29.10
C GLY A 171 20.81 -35.25 -28.29
N SER A 172 20.45 -34.13 -28.93
CA SER A 172 20.17 -32.89 -28.20
C SER A 172 18.83 -32.91 -27.48
N ILE A 173 18.87 -32.79 -26.15
CA ILE A 173 17.67 -32.65 -25.31
C ILE A 173 17.04 -31.26 -25.44
N VAL A 174 17.85 -30.21 -25.58
CA VAL A 174 17.37 -28.84 -25.85
C VAL A 174 16.54 -28.81 -27.13
N ALA A 175 16.99 -29.51 -28.18
CA ALA A 175 16.21 -29.63 -29.39
C ALA A 175 14.92 -30.43 -29.19
N CYS A 176 14.93 -31.51 -28.39
CA CYS A 176 13.71 -32.25 -28.07
C CYS A 176 12.63 -31.35 -27.46
N TRP A 177 13.02 -30.47 -26.51
CA TRP A 177 12.10 -29.51 -25.91
C TRP A 177 11.53 -28.51 -26.93
N ASN A 178 12.36 -27.96 -27.82
CA ASN A 178 11.89 -27.05 -28.88
C ASN A 178 10.94 -27.74 -29.87
N VAL A 179 11.20 -29.01 -30.20
CA VAL A 179 10.28 -29.79 -31.05
C VAL A 179 8.96 -30.06 -30.33
N CYS A 180 8.98 -30.31 -29.02
CA CYS A 180 7.75 -30.46 -28.23
C CYS A 180 6.91 -29.17 -28.23
N GLU A 181 7.54 -28.02 -27.97
CA GLU A 181 6.90 -26.69 -28.01
C GLU A 181 6.22 -26.45 -29.37
N TYR A 182 6.90 -26.76 -30.47
CA TYR A 182 6.34 -26.64 -31.81
C TYR A 182 5.04 -27.46 -31.98
N TYR A 183 5.01 -28.71 -31.51
CA TYR A 183 3.82 -29.56 -31.59
C TYR A 183 2.75 -29.26 -30.54
N GLU A 184 3.03 -28.41 -29.54
CA GLU A 184 2.04 -27.92 -28.59
C GLU A 184 1.21 -26.77 -29.20
N ASP A 185 1.80 -26.00 -30.13
CA ASP A 185 1.12 -24.92 -30.87
C ASP A 185 0.28 -25.41 -32.07
N GLU A 186 0.51 -26.64 -32.55
CA GLU A 186 -0.26 -27.23 -33.65
C GLU A 186 -1.68 -27.68 -33.24
N GLU A 187 -2.60 -27.74 -34.21
CA GLU A 187 -3.96 -28.25 -33.99
C GLU A 187 -3.94 -29.68 -33.45
N ASP A 188 -4.73 -29.94 -32.41
CA ASP A 188 -4.73 -31.22 -31.71
C ASP A 188 -5.17 -32.38 -32.62
N SER A 189 -4.20 -33.17 -33.06
CA SER A 189 -4.41 -34.39 -33.84
C SER A 189 -3.74 -35.61 -33.18
N GLU A 190 -4.17 -36.80 -33.58
CA GLU A 190 -3.56 -38.06 -33.13
C GLU A 190 -2.08 -38.15 -33.55
N GLU A 191 -1.78 -37.80 -34.81
CA GLU A 191 -0.42 -37.80 -35.35
C GLU A 191 0.51 -36.84 -34.58
N ARG A 192 0.03 -35.64 -34.24
CA ARG A 192 0.76 -34.67 -33.42
C ARG A 192 1.04 -35.22 -32.01
N ARG A 193 0.07 -35.88 -31.36
CA ARG A 193 0.26 -36.53 -30.05
C ARG A 193 1.34 -37.61 -30.11
N GLU A 194 1.30 -38.46 -31.13
CA GLU A 194 2.31 -39.51 -31.32
C GLU A 194 3.73 -38.93 -31.48
N LYS A 195 3.85 -37.86 -32.27
CA LYS A 195 5.11 -37.12 -32.44
C LYS A 195 5.58 -36.50 -31.12
N LEU A 196 4.69 -35.83 -30.39
CA LEU A 196 5.00 -35.23 -29.09
C LEU A 196 5.52 -36.28 -28.09
N GLU A 197 4.83 -37.41 -27.98
CA GLU A 197 5.24 -38.51 -27.09
C GLU A 197 6.56 -39.17 -27.54
N TYR A 198 6.85 -39.23 -28.84
CA TYR A 198 8.15 -39.68 -29.34
C TYR A 198 9.30 -38.80 -28.83
N TYR A 199 9.19 -37.47 -28.94
CA TYR A 199 10.24 -36.56 -28.49
C TYR A 199 10.33 -36.49 -26.96
N ARG A 200 9.20 -36.56 -26.25
CA ARG A 200 9.19 -36.73 -24.78
C ARG A 200 9.88 -38.02 -24.35
N GLY A 201 9.67 -39.11 -25.08
CA GLY A 201 10.38 -40.37 -24.87
C GLY A 201 11.91 -40.23 -25.01
N LYS A 202 12.38 -39.39 -25.94
CA LYS A 202 13.82 -39.07 -26.06
C LYS A 202 14.36 -38.27 -24.88
N ILE A 203 13.57 -37.35 -24.33
CA ILE A 203 13.91 -36.64 -23.08
C ILE A 203 13.98 -37.62 -21.91
N GLU A 204 13.06 -38.60 -21.82
CA GLU A 204 13.12 -39.63 -20.79
C GLU A 204 14.33 -40.56 -20.89
N GLU A 205 14.83 -40.79 -22.10
CA GLU A 205 15.92 -41.72 -22.40
C GLU A 205 17.31 -41.09 -22.15
N TYR A 206 17.50 -39.84 -22.57
CA TYR A 206 18.81 -39.17 -22.55
C TYR A 206 18.87 -37.90 -21.69
N GLY A 207 17.74 -37.44 -21.16
CA GLY A 207 17.65 -36.22 -20.37
C GLY A 207 18.39 -36.30 -19.04
N SER A 208 18.81 -35.15 -18.52
CA SER A 208 19.32 -35.08 -17.16
C SER A 208 18.21 -35.37 -16.14
N ASN A 209 18.58 -35.54 -14.87
CA ASN A 209 17.60 -35.66 -13.79
C ASN A 209 16.66 -34.44 -13.74
N GLU A 210 17.17 -33.24 -14.02
CA GLU A 210 16.41 -31.99 -14.11
C GLU A 210 15.46 -31.99 -15.31
N ASP A 211 15.87 -32.50 -16.47
CA ASP A 211 15.00 -32.65 -17.64
C ASP A 211 13.84 -33.62 -17.37
N ILE A 212 14.12 -34.75 -16.74
CA ILE A 212 13.10 -35.73 -16.36
C ILE A 212 12.12 -35.12 -15.34
N PHE A 213 12.62 -34.33 -14.39
CA PHE A 213 11.77 -33.60 -13.45
C PHE A 213 10.88 -32.60 -14.17
N ARG A 214 11.45 -31.80 -15.07
CA ARG A 214 10.70 -30.83 -15.89
C ARG A 214 9.62 -31.54 -16.70
N LEU A 215 9.94 -32.68 -17.32
CA LEU A 215 8.97 -33.48 -18.07
C LEU A 215 7.83 -34.01 -17.19
N ALA A 216 8.13 -34.46 -15.97
CA ALA A 216 7.10 -34.83 -15.02
C ALA A 216 6.17 -33.65 -14.66
N MET A 217 6.72 -32.45 -14.53
CA MET A 217 5.93 -31.23 -14.29
C MET A 217 5.09 -30.83 -15.50
N THR A 218 5.58 -31.01 -16.72
CA THR A 218 4.78 -30.84 -17.95
C THR A 218 3.56 -31.76 -17.93
N TYR A 219 3.77 -33.07 -17.72
CA TYR A 219 2.65 -34.01 -17.61
C TYR A 219 1.69 -33.67 -16.46
N LYS A 220 2.20 -33.17 -15.32
CA LYS A 220 1.35 -32.72 -14.21
C LYS A 220 0.47 -31.54 -14.63
N SER A 221 1.04 -30.56 -15.33
CA SER A 221 0.32 -29.37 -15.81
C SER A 221 -0.77 -29.71 -16.83
N GLU A 222 -0.54 -30.77 -17.62
CA GLU A 222 -1.51 -31.33 -18.57
C GLU A 222 -2.52 -32.30 -17.92
N ASN A 223 -2.49 -32.43 -16.59
CA ASN A 223 -3.32 -33.37 -15.83
C ASN A 223 -3.11 -34.86 -16.17
N ALA A 224 -1.97 -35.21 -16.78
CA ALA A 224 -1.51 -36.58 -17.01
C ALA A 224 -0.82 -37.14 -15.74
N LEU A 225 -1.56 -37.16 -14.63
CA LEU A 225 -1.01 -37.38 -13.28
C LEU A 225 -0.32 -38.75 -13.09
N ILE A 226 -0.81 -39.80 -13.76
CA ILE A 226 -0.20 -41.15 -13.68
C ILE A 226 1.21 -41.12 -14.26
N LYS A 227 1.38 -40.48 -15.42
CA LYS A 227 2.67 -40.38 -16.11
C LYS A 227 3.62 -39.49 -15.32
N ALA A 228 3.15 -38.32 -14.87
CA ALA A 228 3.91 -37.42 -14.00
C ALA A 228 4.43 -38.13 -12.75
N PHE A 229 3.54 -38.82 -12.02
CA PHE A 229 3.90 -39.55 -10.82
C PHE A 229 4.90 -40.68 -11.09
N SER A 230 4.71 -41.45 -12.18
CA SER A 230 5.64 -42.53 -12.54
C SER A 230 7.06 -42.03 -12.81
N LEU A 231 7.20 -40.86 -13.45
CA LEU A 231 8.49 -40.24 -13.71
C LEU A 231 9.15 -39.75 -12.42
N LEU A 232 8.38 -39.11 -11.53
CA LEU A 232 8.87 -38.66 -10.23
C LEU A 232 9.35 -39.83 -9.36
N GLU A 233 8.62 -40.94 -9.31
CA GLU A 233 9.03 -42.13 -8.55
C GLU A 233 10.34 -42.71 -9.09
N ARG A 234 10.44 -42.87 -10.41
CA ARG A 234 11.65 -43.36 -11.06
C ARG A 234 12.83 -42.46 -10.75
N LEU A 235 12.64 -41.16 -10.94
CA LEU A 235 13.66 -40.14 -10.72
C LEU A 235 14.11 -40.08 -9.25
N TYR A 236 13.18 -40.15 -8.31
CA TYR A 236 13.50 -40.16 -6.88
C TYR A 236 14.38 -41.36 -6.48
N GLY A 237 14.18 -42.51 -7.14
CA GLY A 237 15.00 -43.71 -6.95
C GLY A 237 16.41 -43.61 -7.54
N THR A 238 16.62 -42.78 -8.58
CA THR A 238 17.93 -42.62 -9.25
C THR A 238 18.76 -41.49 -8.65
N ILE A 239 18.15 -40.48 -8.02
CA ILE A 239 18.88 -39.35 -7.43
C ILE A 239 19.58 -39.79 -6.12
N SER A 240 20.91 -39.87 -6.16
CA SER A 240 21.76 -40.12 -4.99
C SER A 240 22.38 -38.84 -4.40
N GLU A 241 22.84 -37.91 -5.22
CA GLU A 241 23.70 -36.79 -4.78
C GLU A 241 22.99 -35.42 -4.72
N ASN A 242 21.93 -35.20 -5.49
CA ASN A 242 21.22 -33.92 -5.54
C ASN A 242 20.08 -33.87 -4.50
N ALA A 243 20.43 -33.47 -3.26
CA ALA A 243 19.47 -33.36 -2.15
C ALA A 243 18.27 -32.45 -2.48
N VAL A 244 18.53 -31.33 -3.18
CA VAL A 244 17.49 -30.36 -3.55
C VAL A 244 16.48 -30.97 -4.52
N LEU A 245 16.95 -31.53 -5.64
CA LEU A 245 16.05 -32.14 -6.63
C LEU A 245 15.31 -33.33 -6.02
N LYS A 246 15.96 -34.12 -5.17
CA LYS A 246 15.34 -35.24 -4.46
C LYS A 246 14.21 -34.77 -3.54
N ALA A 247 14.43 -33.69 -2.80
CA ALA A 247 13.40 -33.07 -1.98
C ALA A 247 12.23 -32.54 -2.83
N GLU A 248 12.51 -31.86 -3.94
CA GLU A 248 11.45 -31.37 -4.84
C GLU A 248 10.61 -32.50 -5.44
N CYS A 249 11.24 -33.57 -5.93
CA CYS A 249 10.54 -34.78 -6.37
C CYS A 249 9.62 -35.31 -5.27
N LEU A 250 10.12 -35.39 -4.03
CA LEU A 250 9.34 -35.89 -2.91
C LEU A 250 8.14 -35.00 -2.59
N LEU A 251 8.33 -33.68 -2.57
CA LEU A 251 7.25 -32.72 -2.36
C LEU A 251 6.13 -32.88 -3.39
N GLU A 252 6.50 -33.05 -4.66
CA GLU A 252 5.54 -33.28 -5.73
C GLU A 252 4.80 -34.61 -5.56
N MET A 253 5.50 -35.69 -5.22
CA MET A 253 4.89 -36.99 -4.94
C MET A 253 3.96 -36.95 -3.70
N MET A 254 4.33 -36.21 -2.65
CA MET A 254 3.48 -36.00 -1.47
C MET A 254 2.18 -35.29 -1.82
N GLN A 255 2.21 -34.31 -2.73
CA GLN A 255 0.99 -33.63 -3.18
C GLN A 255 0.08 -34.58 -3.98
N LEU A 256 0.67 -35.40 -4.85
CA LEU A 256 -0.07 -36.32 -5.72
C LEU A 256 -0.63 -37.53 -4.96
N ASN A 257 0.10 -38.03 -3.95
CA ASN A 257 -0.31 -39.19 -3.15
C ASN A 257 0.19 -39.12 -1.69
N PRO A 258 -0.45 -38.30 -0.84
CA PRO A 258 -0.01 -38.08 0.53
C PRO A 258 -0.12 -39.33 1.42
N ALA A 259 -1.00 -40.28 1.09
CA ALA A 259 -1.12 -41.54 1.82
C ALA A 259 0.11 -42.44 1.65
N ARG A 260 0.80 -42.36 0.49
CA ARG A 260 1.99 -43.15 0.19
C ARG A 260 3.28 -42.51 0.69
N TYR A 261 3.33 -41.17 0.73
CA TYR A 261 4.48 -40.39 1.21
C TYR A 261 4.08 -39.54 2.41
N PRO A 262 3.96 -40.15 3.61
CA PRO A 262 3.62 -39.42 4.82
C PRO A 262 4.75 -38.47 5.21
N ALA A 263 4.38 -37.36 5.85
CA ALA A 263 5.32 -36.30 6.21
C ALA A 263 6.45 -36.81 7.13
N GLU A 264 6.15 -37.74 8.04
CA GLU A 264 7.09 -38.39 8.95
C GLU A 264 8.29 -39.03 8.25
N GLN A 265 8.09 -39.57 7.05
CA GLN A 265 9.16 -40.18 6.27
C GLN A 265 9.87 -39.16 5.39
N ALA A 266 9.15 -38.11 4.98
CA ALA A 266 9.69 -37.11 4.07
C ALA A 266 10.65 -36.13 4.73
N VAL A 267 10.44 -35.81 6.02
CA VAL A 267 11.22 -34.78 6.72
C VAL A 267 12.74 -35.01 6.67
N PHE A 268 13.21 -36.26 6.66
CA PHE A 268 14.65 -36.55 6.55
C PHE A 268 15.26 -35.97 5.26
N VAL A 269 14.61 -36.24 4.12
CA VAL A 269 15.07 -35.74 2.81
C VAL A 269 14.86 -34.24 2.69
N LEU A 270 13.78 -33.71 3.24
CA LEU A 270 13.51 -32.26 3.20
C LEU A 270 14.54 -31.49 4.03
N TRP A 271 14.98 -32.03 5.17
CA TRP A 271 16.01 -31.40 6.00
C TRP A 271 17.37 -31.34 5.31
N ASP A 272 17.74 -32.34 4.51
CA ASP A 272 18.97 -32.33 3.70
C ASP A 272 18.98 -31.21 2.64
N ALA A 273 17.81 -30.70 2.25
CA ALA A 273 17.63 -29.60 1.32
C ALA A 273 17.09 -28.32 1.97
N SER A 274 17.22 -28.18 3.30
CA SER A 274 16.65 -27.08 4.09
C SER A 274 17.21 -25.69 3.74
N ASP A 275 18.36 -25.61 3.08
CA ASP A 275 18.91 -24.35 2.58
C ASP A 275 18.04 -23.71 1.47
N LYS A 276 17.24 -24.53 0.76
CA LYS A 276 16.30 -24.03 -0.25
C LYS A 276 15.03 -23.53 0.44
N GLU A 277 14.72 -22.24 0.28
CA GLU A 277 13.60 -21.59 0.96
C GLU A 277 12.24 -22.28 0.73
N THR A 278 11.98 -22.77 -0.50
CA THR A 278 10.71 -23.45 -0.82
C THR A 278 10.57 -24.78 -0.05
N VAL A 279 11.66 -25.52 0.11
CA VAL A 279 11.69 -26.75 0.91
C VAL A 279 11.54 -26.42 2.39
N PHE A 280 12.24 -25.40 2.88
CA PHE A 280 12.15 -24.96 4.27
C PHE A 280 10.73 -24.52 4.65
N LYS A 281 10.04 -23.78 3.77
CA LYS A 281 8.63 -23.41 3.97
C LYS A 281 7.75 -24.66 4.16
N LYS A 282 7.99 -25.73 3.39
CA LYS A 282 7.26 -26.98 3.59
C LYS A 282 7.59 -27.63 4.93
N LEU A 283 8.85 -27.63 5.36
CA LEU A 283 9.23 -28.12 6.69
C LEU A 283 8.46 -27.36 7.78
N VAL A 284 8.39 -26.03 7.69
CA VAL A 284 7.61 -25.20 8.60
C VAL A 284 6.13 -25.57 8.59
N GLU A 285 5.52 -25.84 7.43
CA GLU A 285 4.13 -26.31 7.34
C GLU A 285 3.91 -27.68 7.98
N ILE A 286 4.86 -28.61 7.83
CA ILE A 286 4.79 -29.96 8.40
C ILE A 286 4.89 -29.92 9.92
N TYR A 287 5.84 -29.15 10.45
CA TYR A 287 6.07 -29.03 11.89
C TYR A 287 5.07 -28.06 12.55
N GLY A 288 4.51 -27.11 11.80
CA GLY A 288 3.52 -26.17 12.28
C GLY A 288 4.02 -25.21 13.37
N ASN A 289 3.05 -24.64 14.09
CA ASN A 289 3.29 -23.54 15.02
C ASN A 289 3.35 -23.98 16.50
N ASP A 290 3.00 -25.22 16.81
CA ASP A 290 2.95 -25.73 18.17
C ASP A 290 3.64 -27.10 18.25
N PRO A 291 4.84 -27.19 18.87
CA PRO A 291 5.55 -28.44 19.08
C PRO A 291 4.73 -29.49 19.87
N ASN A 292 3.67 -29.11 20.59
CA ASN A 292 2.84 -30.07 21.32
C ASN A 292 1.74 -30.71 20.46
N GLN A 293 1.49 -30.20 19.25
CA GLN A 293 0.44 -30.70 18.35
C GLN A 293 0.97 -31.63 17.26
N ILE A 294 2.29 -31.73 17.12
CA ILE A 294 2.93 -32.62 16.14
C ILE A 294 3.02 -34.06 16.65
N SER A 295 3.10 -35.00 15.71
CA SER A 295 3.24 -36.42 16.04
C SER A 295 4.55 -36.70 16.77
N GLU A 296 4.51 -37.66 17.70
CA GLU A 296 5.69 -38.07 18.47
C GLU A 296 6.85 -38.48 17.55
N ALA A 297 6.55 -39.16 16.43
CA ALA A 297 7.54 -39.53 15.43
C ALA A 297 8.27 -38.32 14.80
N LEU A 298 7.55 -37.22 14.51
CA LEU A 298 8.17 -35.99 13.98
C LEU A 298 9.04 -35.30 15.02
N LEU A 299 8.62 -35.30 16.29
CA LEU A 299 9.40 -34.78 17.41
C LEU A 299 10.69 -35.57 17.64
N GLU A 300 10.62 -36.90 17.57
CA GLU A 300 11.79 -37.77 17.72
C GLU A 300 12.78 -37.63 16.57
N ALA A 301 12.30 -37.37 15.35
CA ALA A 301 13.15 -37.12 14.19
C ALA A 301 13.81 -35.74 14.19
N LEU A 302 13.30 -34.79 14.98
CA LEU A 302 13.77 -33.40 15.00
C LEU A 302 15.00 -33.24 15.89
N THR A 303 16.12 -32.82 15.30
CA THR A 303 17.33 -32.50 16.06
C THR A 303 17.24 -31.12 16.74
N PRO A 304 17.99 -30.88 17.83
CA PRO A 304 18.03 -29.57 18.48
C PRO A 304 18.42 -28.43 17.51
N LYS A 305 19.32 -28.69 16.56
CA LYS A 305 19.74 -27.71 15.54
C LYS A 305 18.61 -27.36 14.58
N GLN A 306 17.80 -28.33 14.18
CA GLN A 306 16.63 -28.11 13.32
C GLN A 306 15.52 -27.34 14.05
N ALA A 307 15.29 -27.63 15.34
CA ALA A 307 14.38 -26.83 16.18
C ALA A 307 14.82 -25.36 16.26
N VAL A 308 16.12 -25.09 16.38
CA VAL A 308 16.70 -23.74 16.32
C VAL A 308 16.48 -23.08 14.96
N GLN A 309 16.57 -23.82 13.85
CA GLN A 309 16.27 -23.30 12.52
C GLN A 309 14.79 -22.91 12.38
N LEU A 310 13.85 -23.74 12.84
CA LEU A 310 12.41 -23.43 12.88
C LEU A 310 12.15 -22.17 13.72
N ALA A 311 12.70 -22.11 14.93
CA ALA A 311 12.59 -20.93 15.79
C ALA A 311 13.10 -19.65 15.12
N SER A 312 14.26 -19.72 14.46
CA SER A 312 14.86 -18.59 13.75
C SER A 312 13.98 -18.11 12.61
N TRP A 313 13.32 -19.03 11.90
CA TRP A 313 12.38 -18.70 10.83
C TRP A 313 11.15 -17.95 11.37
N TYR A 314 10.54 -18.42 12.45
CA TYR A 314 9.38 -17.75 13.07
C TYR A 314 9.77 -16.38 13.65
N LEU A 315 10.96 -16.27 14.24
CA LEU A 315 11.47 -14.99 14.73
C LEU A 315 11.65 -13.98 13.60
N LYS A 316 12.17 -14.41 12.43
CA LYS A 316 12.28 -13.57 11.23
C LYS A 316 10.91 -13.10 10.72
N HIS A 317 9.86 -13.91 10.91
CA HIS A 317 8.47 -13.59 10.55
C HIS A 317 7.66 -12.97 11.70
N GLN A 318 8.34 -12.48 12.75
CA GLN A 318 7.76 -11.76 13.89
C GLN A 318 6.78 -12.58 14.75
N ASP A 319 6.79 -13.91 14.66
CA ASP A 319 6.01 -14.78 15.56
C ASP A 319 6.86 -15.21 16.75
N ILE A 320 6.98 -14.29 17.71
CA ILE A 320 7.83 -14.44 18.90
C ILE A 320 7.34 -15.58 19.80
N THR A 321 6.02 -15.79 19.86
CA THR A 321 5.38 -16.84 20.65
C THR A 321 5.75 -18.22 20.14
N VAL A 322 5.65 -18.43 18.83
CA VAL A 322 5.98 -19.71 18.20
C VAL A 322 7.48 -19.92 18.18
N ALA A 323 8.28 -18.87 17.93
CA ALA A 323 9.73 -18.95 18.04
C ALA A 323 10.17 -19.41 19.43
N GLN A 324 9.57 -18.89 20.51
CA GLN A 324 9.84 -19.33 21.87
C GLN A 324 9.52 -20.82 22.07
N ALA A 325 8.36 -21.28 21.59
CA ALA A 325 7.96 -22.68 21.73
C ALA A 325 8.97 -23.63 21.08
N TRP A 326 9.44 -23.31 19.87
CA TRP A 326 10.47 -24.09 19.18
C TRP A 326 11.84 -24.04 19.87
N VAL A 327 12.22 -22.88 20.42
CA VAL A 327 13.43 -22.74 21.24
C VAL A 327 13.37 -23.59 22.51
N ASP A 328 12.22 -23.66 23.17
CA ASP A 328 12.05 -24.48 24.38
C ASP A 328 11.94 -25.97 24.07
N CYS A 329 11.52 -26.32 22.85
CA CYS A 329 11.53 -27.68 22.34
C CYS A 329 12.96 -28.21 22.10
N ALA A 330 13.93 -27.34 21.83
CA ALA A 330 15.34 -27.72 21.72
C ALA A 330 15.88 -28.12 23.11
N LYS A 331 15.80 -29.43 23.42
CA LYS A 331 16.20 -30.03 24.71
C LYS A 331 17.69 -29.84 25.05
N GLU A 332 18.52 -29.58 24.05
CA GLU A 332 19.97 -29.41 24.15
C GLU A 332 20.40 -28.13 23.43
N ASP A 333 21.55 -27.57 23.83
CA ASP A 333 22.13 -26.38 23.19
C ASP A 333 23.43 -26.74 22.46
N PRO A 334 23.35 -27.23 21.21
CA PRO A 334 24.52 -27.80 20.52
C PRO A 334 25.66 -26.81 20.32
N ASP A 335 25.36 -25.51 20.15
CA ASP A 335 26.35 -24.47 19.77
C ASP A 335 26.14 -23.12 20.51
N GLY A 336 25.41 -23.09 21.63
CA GLY A 336 25.01 -21.82 22.28
C GLY A 336 23.88 -21.08 21.55
N SER A 337 23.36 -21.66 20.47
CA SER A 337 22.35 -21.06 19.60
C SER A 337 20.98 -20.96 20.29
N VAL A 338 20.63 -21.93 21.14
CA VAL A 338 19.39 -21.90 21.91
C VAL A 338 19.44 -20.76 22.91
N LEU A 339 20.54 -20.62 23.66
CA LEU A 339 20.73 -19.52 24.61
C LEU A 339 20.66 -18.15 23.92
N ASN A 340 21.36 -17.99 22.78
CA ASN A 340 21.34 -16.74 22.00
C ASN A 340 19.92 -16.35 21.56
N LEU A 341 19.15 -17.32 21.05
CA LEU A 341 17.75 -17.06 20.67
C LEU A 341 16.87 -16.74 21.89
N LYS A 342 17.06 -17.41 23.03
CA LYS A 342 16.34 -17.08 24.28
C LYS A 342 16.60 -15.63 24.71
N GLU A 343 17.86 -15.19 24.67
CA GLU A 343 18.22 -13.81 25.00
C GLU A 343 17.62 -12.79 24.03
N LYS A 344 17.65 -13.07 22.72
CA LYS A 344 17.00 -12.22 21.71
C LYS A 344 15.50 -12.12 21.91
N ILE A 345 14.82 -13.25 22.10
CA ILE A 345 13.37 -13.29 22.33
C ILE A 345 13.01 -12.54 23.61
N LYS A 346 13.79 -12.72 24.68
CA LYS A 346 13.60 -11.98 25.94
C LYS A 346 13.74 -10.47 25.72
N ALA A 347 14.79 -10.02 25.04
CA ALA A 347 15.00 -8.60 24.75
C ALA A 347 13.86 -7.99 23.92
N ILE A 348 13.33 -8.75 22.95
CA ILE A 348 12.17 -8.31 22.15
C ILE A 348 10.93 -8.18 23.03
N LYS A 349 10.60 -9.19 23.84
CA LYS A 349 9.45 -9.13 24.77
C LYS A 349 9.55 -7.96 25.76
N GLU A 350 10.74 -7.72 26.31
CA GLU A 350 10.99 -6.59 27.22
C GLU A 350 10.85 -5.23 26.52
N GLU A 351 11.20 -5.13 25.24
CA GLU A 351 11.00 -3.92 24.43
C GLU A 351 9.52 -3.71 24.11
N GLU A 352 8.79 -4.75 23.71
CA GLU A 352 7.34 -4.69 23.45
C GLU A 352 6.57 -4.26 24.71
N GLU A 353 6.91 -4.83 25.86
CA GLU A 353 6.29 -4.43 27.13
C GLU A 353 6.60 -2.98 27.50
N ARG A 354 7.84 -2.51 27.28
CA ARG A 354 8.22 -1.11 27.49
C ARG A 354 7.41 -0.18 26.59
N GLN A 355 7.28 -0.51 25.31
CA GLN A 355 6.48 0.28 24.37
C GLN A 355 5.00 0.29 24.74
N GLN A 356 4.46 -0.85 25.17
CA GLN A 356 3.07 -0.93 25.63
C GLN A 356 2.83 -0.04 26.85
N ARG A 357 3.69 -0.12 27.88
CA ARG A 357 3.60 0.73 29.08
C ARG A 357 3.70 2.22 28.72
N GLU A 358 4.54 2.59 27.76
CA GLU A 358 4.64 3.98 27.29
C GLU A 358 3.35 4.44 26.59
N ARG A 359 2.75 3.60 25.74
CA ARG A 359 1.46 3.88 25.08
C ARG A 359 0.34 4.06 26.10
N GLU A 360 0.24 3.16 27.08
CA GLU A 360 -0.74 3.24 28.16
C GLU A 360 -0.56 4.51 29.00
N ARG A 361 0.69 4.88 29.32
CA ARG A 361 0.99 6.13 30.04
C ARG A 361 0.55 7.36 29.25
N LYS A 362 0.83 7.41 27.94
CA LYS A 362 0.40 8.51 27.06
C LYS A 362 -1.12 8.60 26.98
N LEU A 363 -1.81 7.46 26.87
CA LEU A 363 -3.27 7.40 26.86
C LEU A 363 -3.85 7.93 28.19
N LEU A 364 -3.30 7.52 29.32
CA LEU A 364 -3.73 7.99 30.64
C LEU A 364 -3.51 9.50 30.80
N GLU A 365 -2.39 10.04 30.30
CA GLU A 365 -2.13 11.49 30.33
C GLU A 365 -3.13 12.26 29.46
N GLN A 366 -3.46 11.75 28.27
CA GLN A 366 -4.49 12.33 27.40
C GLN A 366 -5.87 12.30 28.08
N GLN A 367 -6.24 11.19 28.71
CA GLN A 367 -7.51 11.07 29.46
C GLN A 367 -7.57 12.07 30.62
N LYS A 368 -6.48 12.27 31.36
CA LYS A 368 -6.41 13.27 32.43
C LYS A 368 -6.61 14.69 31.90
N LYS A 369 -5.93 15.06 30.81
CA LYS A 369 -6.09 16.38 30.17
C LYS A 369 -7.53 16.61 29.69
N ALA A 370 -8.13 15.60 29.05
CA ALA A 370 -9.52 15.67 28.61
C ALA A 370 -10.51 15.79 29.79
N ALA A 371 -10.26 15.08 30.90
CA ALA A 371 -11.07 15.19 32.11
C ALA A 371 -10.96 16.58 32.75
N GLU A 372 -9.75 17.15 32.84
CA GLU A 372 -9.53 18.51 33.33
C GLU A 372 -10.23 19.55 32.46
N GLU A 373 -10.16 19.41 31.13
CA GLU A 373 -10.85 20.31 30.19
C GLU A 373 -12.38 20.18 30.30
N ALA A 374 -12.91 18.95 30.40
CA ALA A 374 -14.32 18.72 30.61
C ALA A 374 -14.83 19.34 31.93
N GLU A 375 -14.03 19.26 32.99
CA GLU A 375 -14.36 19.91 34.27
C GLU A 375 -14.35 21.44 34.15
N ARG A 376 -13.38 22.03 33.44
CA ARG A 376 -13.37 23.47 33.16
C ARG A 376 -14.62 23.91 32.41
N LEU A 377 -14.96 23.23 31.31
CA LEU A 377 -16.16 23.52 30.53
C LEU A 377 -17.45 23.35 31.36
N ARG A 378 -17.51 22.35 32.25
CA ARG A 378 -18.63 22.18 33.17
C ARG A 378 -18.75 23.38 34.12
N ARG A 379 -17.66 23.83 34.73
CA ARG A 379 -17.66 25.00 35.63
C ARG A 379 -18.08 26.27 34.88
N GLU A 380 -17.63 26.46 33.64
CA GLU A 380 -18.06 27.59 32.80
C GLU A 380 -19.56 27.55 32.49
N ARG A 381 -20.11 26.37 32.14
CA ARG A 381 -21.55 26.20 31.92
C ARG A 381 -22.36 26.50 33.18
N GLU A 382 -21.93 26.01 34.34
CA GLU A 382 -22.57 26.30 35.63
C GLU A 382 -22.54 27.81 35.95
N GLN A 383 -21.45 28.52 35.64
CA GLN A 383 -21.38 29.97 35.79
C GLN A 383 -22.32 30.71 34.82
N GLN A 384 -22.35 30.30 33.55
CA GLN A 384 -23.25 30.88 32.55
C GLN A 384 -24.72 30.66 32.92
N GLU A 385 -25.07 29.50 33.44
CA GLU A 385 -26.43 29.19 33.90
C GLU A 385 -26.83 30.05 35.11
N LYS A 386 -25.94 30.20 36.09
CA LYS A 386 -26.15 31.12 37.23
C LYS A 386 -26.38 32.55 36.76
N LEU A 387 -25.57 33.05 35.82
CA LEU A 387 -25.73 34.39 35.26
C LEU A 387 -27.05 34.53 34.50
N ARG A 388 -27.44 33.51 33.72
CA ARG A 388 -28.73 33.48 33.01
C ARG A 388 -29.90 33.54 33.97
N LEU A 389 -29.87 32.76 35.05
CA LEU A 389 -30.91 32.73 36.07
C LEU A 389 -30.98 34.07 36.82
N GLN A 390 -29.84 34.70 37.10
CA GLN A 390 -29.79 36.05 37.67
C GLN A 390 -30.45 37.07 36.74
N LYS A 391 -30.10 37.08 35.45
CA LYS A 391 -30.73 37.98 34.46
C LYS A 391 -32.23 37.74 34.33
N GLN A 392 -32.69 36.49 34.42
CA GLN A 392 -34.12 36.18 34.43
C GLN A 392 -34.82 36.76 35.65
N LYS A 393 -34.24 36.61 36.86
CA LYS A 393 -34.79 37.20 38.09
C LYS A 393 -34.85 38.72 38.00
N GLU A 394 -33.79 39.37 37.51
CA GLU A 394 -33.75 40.82 37.30
C GLU A 394 -34.81 41.26 36.29
N ALA A 395 -35.02 40.51 35.20
CA ALA A 395 -36.06 40.81 34.21
C ALA A 395 -37.48 40.65 34.79
N GLU A 396 -37.74 39.58 35.56
CA GLU A 396 -39.02 39.36 36.25
C GLU A 396 -39.31 40.45 37.29
N GLU A 397 -38.30 40.91 38.03
CA GLU A 397 -38.42 42.00 38.99
C GLU A 397 -38.70 43.33 38.27
N ALA A 398 -37.99 43.61 37.17
CA ALA A 398 -38.24 44.79 36.34
C ALA A 398 -39.66 44.78 35.75
N GLU A 399 -40.16 43.62 35.30
CA GLU A 399 -41.53 43.48 34.80
C GLU A 399 -42.56 43.69 35.92
N ARG A 400 -42.32 43.14 37.12
CA ARG A 400 -43.17 43.41 38.30
C ARG A 400 -43.25 44.89 38.62
N LEU A 401 -42.11 45.58 38.66
CA LEU A 401 -42.05 47.02 38.90
C LEU A 401 -42.78 47.82 37.80
N ARG A 402 -42.68 47.40 36.53
CA ARG A 402 -43.45 48.01 35.43
C ARG A 402 -44.95 47.84 35.62
N LYS A 403 -45.43 46.62 35.90
CA LYS A 403 -46.84 46.35 36.19
C LYS A 403 -47.37 47.16 37.37
N GLU A 404 -46.56 47.31 38.42
CA GLU A 404 -46.93 48.12 39.59
C GLU A 404 -47.05 49.61 39.23
N ARG A 405 -46.11 50.14 38.42
CA ARG A 405 -46.20 51.52 37.91
C ARG A 405 -47.45 51.72 37.05
N GLU A 406 -47.73 50.82 36.12
CA GLU A 406 -48.94 50.87 35.29
C GLU A 406 -50.22 50.81 36.14
N LEU A 407 -50.24 49.98 37.19
CA LEU A 407 -51.38 49.91 38.10
C LEU A 407 -51.56 51.22 38.88
N ARG A 408 -50.48 51.81 39.38
CA ARG A 408 -50.50 53.12 40.05
C ARG A 408 -51.00 54.22 39.11
N GLU A 409 -50.59 54.21 37.85
CA GLU A 409 -51.09 55.15 36.84
C GLU A 409 -52.57 54.95 36.54
N LYS A 410 -53.02 53.70 36.37
CA LYS A 410 -54.45 53.39 36.22
C LYS A 410 -55.27 53.84 37.43
N GLN A 411 -54.77 53.66 38.64
CA GLN A 411 -55.42 54.12 39.87
C GLN A 411 -55.52 55.66 39.92
N LYS A 412 -54.44 56.37 39.58
CA LYS A 412 -54.45 57.83 39.47
C LYS A 412 -55.47 58.32 38.45
N LEU A 413 -55.51 57.70 37.26
CA LEU A 413 -56.46 58.03 36.21
C LEU A 413 -57.92 57.77 36.66
N LEU A 414 -58.16 56.66 37.36
CA LEU A 414 -59.47 56.34 37.91
C LEU A 414 -59.91 57.36 38.97
N GLN A 415 -59.00 57.76 39.86
CA GLN A 415 -59.28 58.82 40.84
C GLN A 415 -59.60 60.16 40.16
N GLN A 416 -58.85 60.52 39.12
CA GLN A 416 -59.14 61.71 38.32
C GLN A 416 -60.54 61.65 37.69
N LYS A 417 -60.89 60.53 37.06
CA LYS A 417 -62.24 60.34 36.48
C LYS A 417 -63.36 60.39 37.51
N LYS A 418 -63.16 59.82 38.70
CA LYS A 418 -64.13 59.91 39.80
C LYS A 418 -64.30 61.34 40.29
N ALA A 419 -63.20 62.05 40.51
CA ALA A 419 -63.23 63.45 40.92
C ALA A 419 -63.92 64.35 39.86
N GLU A 420 -63.69 64.07 38.57
CA GLU A 420 -64.36 64.75 37.47
C GLU A 420 -65.86 64.45 37.43
N GLN A 421 -66.27 63.20 37.60
CA GLN A 421 -67.70 62.83 37.73
C GLN A 421 -68.37 63.48 38.94
N GLU A 422 -67.70 63.54 40.09
CA GLU A 422 -68.23 64.23 41.27
C GLU A 422 -68.39 65.73 41.04
N ARG A 423 -67.42 66.36 40.34
CA ARG A 423 -67.56 67.78 39.94
C ARG A 423 -68.78 67.98 39.03
N LEU A 424 -68.93 67.14 38.01
CA LEU A 424 -70.09 67.19 37.10
C LEU A 424 -71.42 66.97 37.84
N LEU A 425 -71.47 66.04 38.81
CA LEU A 425 -72.65 65.80 39.64
C LEU A 425 -72.98 67.00 40.52
N LYS A 426 -71.97 67.62 41.15
CA LYS A 426 -72.15 68.84 41.95
C LYS A 426 -72.64 70.00 41.11
N GLU A 427 -72.10 70.17 39.90
CA GLU A 427 -72.55 71.22 38.97
C GLU A 427 -74.00 71.01 38.51
N ARG A 428 -74.39 69.75 38.24
CA ARG A 428 -75.80 69.41 37.97
C ARG A 428 -76.71 69.69 39.16
N ALA A 429 -76.30 69.28 40.37
CA ALA A 429 -77.06 69.52 41.58
C ALA A 429 -77.23 71.02 41.87
N GLN A 430 -76.19 71.84 41.65
CA GLN A 430 -76.29 73.29 41.74
C GLN A 430 -77.27 73.87 40.73
N LYS A 431 -77.21 73.45 39.46
CA LYS A 431 -78.17 73.88 38.43
C LYS A 431 -79.61 73.52 38.79
N GLU A 432 -79.87 72.30 39.27
CA GLU A 432 -81.20 71.91 39.74
C GLU A 432 -81.67 72.74 40.96
N GLN A 433 -80.76 73.09 41.86
CA GLN A 433 -81.09 73.85 43.06
C GLN A 433 -81.40 75.32 42.72
N GLU A 434 -80.65 75.91 41.78
CA GLU A 434 -80.94 77.24 41.21
C GLU A 434 -82.29 77.26 40.48
N GLU A 435 -82.62 76.22 39.71
CA GLU A 435 -83.94 76.09 39.08
C GLU A 435 -85.07 76.02 40.11
N ARG A 436 -84.93 75.22 41.17
CA ARG A 436 -85.93 75.15 42.25
C ARG A 436 -86.07 76.47 43.01
N GLN A 437 -84.99 77.21 43.22
CA GLN A 437 -85.06 78.54 43.83
C GLN A 437 -85.85 79.50 42.95
N LYS A 438 -85.58 79.54 41.64
CA LYS A 438 -86.35 80.36 40.69
C LYS A 438 -87.82 79.96 40.65
N GLU A 439 -88.13 78.67 40.75
CA GLU A 439 -89.51 78.15 40.83
C GLU A 439 -90.20 78.60 42.12
N GLN A 440 -89.52 78.52 43.27
CA GLN A 440 -90.03 78.97 44.57
C GLN A 440 -90.25 80.49 44.61
N GLU A 441 -89.35 81.28 44.03
CA GLU A 441 -89.52 82.73 43.94
C GLU A 441 -90.75 83.10 43.11
N ARG A 442 -91.00 82.41 41.98
CA ARG A 442 -92.26 82.58 41.21
C ARG A 442 -93.49 82.22 42.05
N GLN A 443 -93.44 81.09 42.75
CA GLN A 443 -94.55 80.64 43.60
C GLN A 443 -94.83 81.64 44.74
N ALA A 444 -93.78 82.20 45.35
CA ALA A 444 -93.89 83.22 46.39
C ALA A 444 -94.48 84.53 45.86
N GLN A 445 -94.10 84.98 44.66
CA GLN A 445 -94.72 86.14 44.01
C GLN A 445 -96.23 85.93 43.78
N ILE A 446 -96.63 84.76 43.27
CA ILE A 446 -98.04 84.41 43.06
C ILE A 446 -98.82 84.38 44.38
N ALA A 447 -98.22 83.83 45.45
CA ALA A 447 -98.84 83.78 46.77
C ALA A 447 -99.00 85.18 47.39
N MET A 448 -98.00 86.05 47.20
CA MET A 448 -98.02 87.43 47.69
C MET A 448 -99.12 88.25 47.01
N GLU A 449 -99.30 88.11 45.69
CA GLU A 449 -100.41 88.76 44.97
C GLU A 449 -101.78 88.35 45.52
N LYS A 450 -101.99 87.04 45.78
CA LYS A 450 -103.24 86.54 46.35
C LYS A 450 -103.49 87.04 47.78
N PHE A 451 -102.43 87.17 48.58
CA PHE A 451 -102.53 87.71 49.94
C PHE A 451 -102.97 89.18 49.94
N PHE A 452 -102.38 90.01 49.07
CA PHE A 452 -102.79 91.41 48.91
C PHE A 452 -104.22 91.55 48.37
N GLN A 453 -104.65 90.69 47.44
CA GLN A 453 -106.05 90.64 46.99
C GLN A 453 -107.03 90.33 48.15
N GLY A 454 -106.65 89.43 49.06
CA GLY A 454 -107.43 89.12 50.25
C GLY A 454 -107.59 90.31 51.20
N ILE A 455 -106.51 91.06 51.44
CA ILE A 455 -106.52 92.25 52.31
C ILE A 455 -107.42 93.35 51.72
N ILE A 456 -107.34 93.60 50.41
CA ILE A 456 -108.18 94.59 49.72
C ILE A 456 -109.67 94.22 49.85
N LEU A 457 -110.01 92.93 49.72
CA LEU A 457 -111.38 92.44 49.90
C LEU A 457 -111.88 92.64 51.34
N CYS A 458 -111.02 92.41 52.34
CA CYS A 458 -111.34 92.66 53.74
C CYS A 458 -111.57 94.16 54.03
N ILE A 459 -110.74 95.05 53.47
CA ILE A 459 -110.91 96.50 53.63
C ILE A 459 -112.21 96.98 52.96
N LEU A 460 -112.53 96.48 51.77
CA LEU A 460 -113.77 96.81 51.07
C LEU A 460 -115.02 96.30 51.80
N THR A 461 -114.95 95.11 52.41
CA THR A 461 -116.05 94.56 53.22
C THR A 461 -116.24 95.32 54.54
N VAL A 462 -115.15 95.76 55.19
CA VAL A 462 -115.23 96.62 56.38
C VAL A 462 -115.82 97.99 56.04
N ILE A 463 -115.44 98.60 54.91
CA ILE A 463 -116.04 99.86 54.43
C ILE A 463 -117.54 99.67 54.12
N TRP A 464 -117.93 98.54 53.54
CA TRP A 464 -119.33 98.22 53.24
C TRP A 464 -120.17 97.99 54.52
N VAL A 465 -119.64 97.24 55.49
CA VAL A 465 -120.33 96.95 56.77
C VAL A 465 -120.46 98.21 57.64
N ILE A 466 -119.46 99.10 57.64
CA ILE A 466 -119.54 100.40 58.34
C ILE A 466 -120.55 101.32 57.64
N GLY A 467 -120.70 101.24 56.30
CA GLY A 467 -121.71 101.98 55.55
C GLY A 467 -123.17 101.54 55.82
N VAL A 468 -123.41 100.23 55.95
CA VAL A 468 -124.78 99.68 56.12
C VAL A 468 -125.33 99.90 57.55
N SER A 469 -124.46 100.00 58.56
CA SER A 469 -124.87 100.14 59.96
C SER A 469 -125.23 101.59 60.39
N LYS A 470 -125.03 102.61 59.54
CA LYS A 470 -125.29 104.02 59.89
C LYS A 470 -126.13 104.86 58.91
N GLY A 471 -126.72 104.26 57.86
CA GLY A 471 -127.71 104.98 57.03
C GLY A 471 -127.18 106.21 56.29
N PHE A 472 -125.91 106.21 55.88
CA PHE A 472 -125.26 107.28 55.11
C PHE A 472 -124.96 106.81 53.68
N PHE A 473 -125.97 106.83 52.81
CA PHE A 473 -125.77 106.91 51.36
C PHE A 473 -126.79 107.92 50.81
N SER A 474 -126.42 109.20 50.87
CA SER A 474 -127.09 110.34 50.25
C SER A 474 -126.05 111.15 49.46
N LEU A 475 -126.48 111.64 48.30
CA LEU A 475 -125.69 111.89 47.09
C LEU A 475 -124.96 113.25 47.06
N SER A 476 -124.27 113.65 48.14
CA SER A 476 -123.54 114.94 48.17
C SER A 476 -122.05 114.88 48.56
N ASP A 477 -121.51 113.73 48.98
CA ASP A 477 -120.13 113.64 49.51
C ASP A 477 -119.17 112.79 48.63
N THR A 478 -119.29 112.95 47.31
CA THR A 478 -118.48 112.25 46.29
C THR A 478 -116.97 112.58 46.27
N PRO A 479 -116.46 113.75 46.72
CA PRO A 479 -115.01 114.04 46.59
C PRO A 479 -114.12 113.26 47.56
N PHE A 480 -114.61 112.89 48.75
CA PHE A 480 -113.74 112.36 49.82
C PHE A 480 -113.39 110.87 49.62
N PHE A 481 -114.34 110.07 49.13
CA PHE A 481 -114.11 108.63 48.88
C PHE A 481 -113.19 108.37 47.68
N ILE A 482 -113.23 109.24 46.66
CA ILE A 482 -112.34 109.12 45.50
C ILE A 482 -110.87 109.34 45.91
N VAL A 483 -110.61 110.28 46.82
CA VAL A 483 -109.25 110.53 47.32
C VAL A 483 -108.71 109.32 48.10
N ILE A 484 -109.54 108.68 48.93
CA ILE A 484 -109.12 107.48 49.69
C ILE A 484 -108.82 106.30 48.75
N ILE A 485 -109.64 106.09 47.71
CA ILE A 485 -109.42 105.02 46.73
C ILE A 485 -108.15 105.30 45.91
N ILE A 486 -107.91 106.54 45.49
CA ILE A 486 -106.68 106.90 44.76
C ILE A 486 -105.43 106.72 45.64
N VAL A 487 -105.50 107.07 46.92
CA VAL A 487 -104.38 106.84 47.87
C VAL A 487 -104.13 105.34 48.08
N LEU A 488 -105.18 104.51 48.17
CA LEU A 488 -105.02 103.06 48.28
C LEU A 488 -104.45 102.43 47.01
N ILE A 489 -104.84 102.90 45.82
CA ILE A 489 -104.27 102.44 44.54
C ILE A 489 -102.80 102.88 44.41
N ALA A 490 -102.45 104.08 44.84
CA ALA A 490 -101.06 104.56 44.82
C ALA A 490 -100.16 103.77 45.79
N ILE A 491 -100.66 103.40 46.97
CA ILE A 491 -99.95 102.51 47.90
C ILE A 491 -99.78 101.11 47.31
N PHE A 492 -100.79 100.59 46.61
CA PHE A 492 -100.71 99.30 45.93
C PHE A 492 -99.65 99.28 44.81
N GLN A 493 -99.57 100.33 43.99
CA GLN A 493 -98.55 100.44 42.95
C GLN A 493 -97.14 100.63 43.50
N PHE A 494 -96.99 101.25 44.68
CA PHE A 494 -95.69 101.38 45.35
C PHE A 494 -95.19 100.06 45.94
N LEU A 495 -96.09 99.16 46.36
CA LEU A 495 -95.74 97.86 46.93
C LEU A 495 -95.48 96.75 45.89
N GLN A 496 -95.80 96.98 44.60
CA GLN A 496 -95.51 96.04 43.50
C GLN A 496 -94.16 96.29 42.79
N LYS A 497 -93.48 97.39 43.10
CA LYS A 497 -92.08 97.66 42.69
C LYS A 497 -91.12 97.08 43.71
#